data_AF-A0A952LHG6-F1
#
_entry.id   AF-A0A952LHG6-F1
#
_cell.length_a   1.000
_cell.length_b   1.000
_cell.length_c   1.000
_cell.angle_alpha   90.00
_cell.angle_beta   90.00
_cell.angle_gamma   90.00
#
_symmetry.space_group_name_H-M   'P 1'
#
loop_
_entity.id
_entity.type
_entity.pdbx_description
1 polymer ?
#
loop_
_entity_poly.entity_id
_entity_poly.type
_entity_poly.pdbx_seq_one_letter_code
_entity_poly.pdbx_strand_id
1 'polypeptide(L)' 'MSDKKIRVAIAGVGNCASALIQGIYYYKDKQNLEASGIMHEDIGGYKPWDIEIVAAWDIDAR' A
#
# COMPACT_ATOMS: atom_id res chain seq x y z
N MET A 1 14.90 14.76 3.26
CA MET A 1 13.95 14.22 4.26
C MET A 1 14.12 12.71 4.22
N SER A 2 14.28 12.04 5.37
CA SER A 2 14.47 10.58 5.35
C SER A 2 13.26 9.92 4.70
N ASP A 3 13.44 9.22 3.59
CA ASP A 3 12.41 8.40 2.94
C ASP A 3 12.00 7.26 3.90
N LYS A 4 11.12 7.56 4.85
CA LYS A 4 10.58 6.56 5.77
C LYS A 4 9.58 5.71 5.00
N LYS A 5 10.05 4.59 4.47
CA LYS A 5 9.20 3.58 3.84
C LYS A 5 8.92 2.43 4.79
N ILE A 6 7.67 1.96 4.78
CA ILE A 6 7.25 0.73 5.44
C ILE A 6 7.45 -0.40 4.44
N ARG A 7 8.48 -1.22 4.66
CA ARG A 7 8.77 -2.36 3.81
C ARG A 7 7.84 -3.51 4.15
N VAL A 8 7.01 -3.91 3.19
CA VAL A 8 6.01 -4.95 3.34
C VAL A 8 6.31 -6.13 2.41
N ALA A 9 6.20 -7.32 2.97
CA ALA A 9 6.19 -8.58 2.24
C ALA A 9 4.76 -9.12 2.15
N ILE A 10 4.39 -9.70 1.00
CA ILE A 10 3.08 -10.31 0.77
C ILE A 10 3.22 -11.84 0.74
N ALA A 11 2.40 -12.53 1.52
CA ALA A 11 2.22 -13.99 1.43
C ALA A 11 0.80 -14.27 0.91
N GLY A 12 0.69 -14.73 -0.34
CA GLY A 12 -0.56 -14.84 -1.08
C GLY A 12 -0.81 -13.63 -1.99
N VAL A 13 -0.58 -13.82 -3.28
CA VAL A 13 -0.81 -12.87 -4.36
C VAL A 13 -2.18 -13.13 -4.99
N GLY A 14 -3.22 -12.60 -4.33
CA GLY A 14 -4.60 -12.67 -4.81
C GLY A 14 -5.27 -11.29 -4.90
N ASN A 15 -6.60 -11.29 -4.92
CA ASN A 15 -7.39 -10.05 -5.03
C ASN A 15 -7.09 -9.04 -3.92
N CYS A 16 -6.83 -9.48 -2.69
CA CYS A 16 -6.47 -8.59 -1.58
C CYS A 16 -5.11 -7.91 -1.82
N ALA A 17 -4.12 -8.66 -2.30
CA ALA A 17 -2.81 -8.11 -2.65
C ALA A 17 -2.95 -7.10 -3.81
N SER A 18 -3.74 -7.44 -4.83
CA SER A 18 -4.04 -6.56 -5.96
C SER A 18 -4.69 -5.25 -5.51
N ALA A 19 -5.76 -5.33 -4.71
CA ALA A 19 -6.48 -4.16 -4.19
C ALA A 19 -5.59 -3.28 -3.30
N LEU A 20 -4.73 -3.88 -2.46
CA LEU A 20 -3.77 -3.15 -1.64
C LEU A 20 -2.77 -2.39 -2.51
N ILE A 21 -2.12 -3.08 -3.47
CA ILE A 21 -1.12 -2.48 -4.35
C ILE A 21 -1.74 -1.33 -5.14
N GLN A 22 -2.90 -1.55 -5.75
CA GLN A 22 -3.62 -0.51 -6.48
C GLN A 22 -4.00 0.66 -5.57
N GLY A 23 -4.45 0.39 -4.35
CA GLY A 23 -4.77 1.41 -3.35
C GLY A 23 -3.57 2.30 -3.02
N ILE A 24 -2.39 1.71 -2.79
CA ILE A 24 -1.14 2.45 -2.50
C ILE A 24 -0.84 3.47 -3.60
N TYR A 25 -0.94 3.06 -4.87
CA TYR A 25 -0.71 3.97 -6.01
C TYR A 25 -1.86 4.97 -6.19
N TYR A 26 -3.11 4.52 -6.06
CA TYR A 26 -4.29 5.35 -6.23
C TYR A 26 -4.32 6.53 -5.26
N TYR A 27 -3.98 6.30 -3.98
CA TYR A 27 -3.96 7.37 -2.99
C TYR A 27 -2.73 8.27 -3.10
N LYS A 28 -1.60 7.76 -3.62
CA LYS A 28 -0.39 8.57 -3.84
C LYS A 28 -0.64 9.78 -4.74
N ASP A 29 -1.44 9.59 -5.79
CA ASP A 29 -1.70 10.62 -6.81
C ASP A 29 -2.87 11.54 -6.44
N LYS A 30 -3.59 11.23 -5.36
CA LYS A 30 -4.82 11.93 -4.94
C LYS A 30 -4.62 12.68 -3.64
N GLN A 31 -3.78 13.71 -3.66
CA GLN A 31 -3.47 14.55 -2.49
C GLN A 31 -4.64 15.39 -1.96
N ASN A 32 -5.77 15.48 -2.69
CA ASN A 32 -6.86 16.41 -2.39
C ASN A 32 -8.26 15.80 -2.51
N LEU A 33 -8.38 14.47 -2.64
CA LEU A 33 -9.68 13.81 -2.56
C LEU A 33 -9.78 13.21 -1.17
N GLU A 34 -10.91 13.41 -0.48
CA GLU A 34 -11.21 12.66 0.74
C GLU A 34 -10.92 11.18 0.45
N ALA A 35 -9.95 10.62 1.18
CA ALA A 35 -9.48 9.26 0.95
C ALA A 35 -10.59 8.29 1.38
N SER A 36 -11.55 8.06 0.48
CA SER A 36 -12.74 7.26 0.76
C SER A 36 -12.35 5.85 1.18
N GLY A 37 -12.78 5.44 2.38
CA GLY A 37 -12.42 4.14 2.95
C GLY A 37 -11.10 4.12 3.73
N ILE A 38 -10.41 5.27 3.87
CA ILE A 38 -9.28 5.43 4.79
C ILE A 38 -9.79 6.18 6.03
N MET A 39 -9.70 5.54 7.20
CA MET A 39 -10.12 6.18 8.47
C MET A 39 -9.14 7.27 8.92
N HIS A 40 -7.84 7.04 8.70
CA HIS A 40 -6.76 7.97 9.04
C HIS A 40 -5.74 7.98 7.91
N GLU A 41 -5.55 9.14 7.28
CA GLU A 41 -4.58 9.32 6.19
C GLU A 41 -3.14 9.37 6.72
N ASP A 42 -2.95 9.78 7.97
CA ASP A 42 -1.64 9.82 8.62
C ASP A 42 -1.73 9.05 9.94
N ILE A 43 -0.87 8.04 10.07
CA ILE A 43 -0.68 7.28 11.30
C ILE A 43 0.79 7.38 11.68
N GLY A 44 1.11 8.21 12.67
CA GLY A 44 2.48 8.34 13.18
C GLY A 44 3.49 8.89 12.16
N GLY A 45 3.03 9.73 11.22
CA GLY A 45 3.81 10.29 10.13
C GLY A 45 3.94 9.37 8.91
N TYR A 46 3.21 8.25 8.88
CA TYR A 46 3.14 7.35 7.74
C TYR A 46 1.83 7.52 7.00
N LYS A 47 1.94 7.71 5.68
CA LYS A 47 0.80 7.79 4.78
C LYS A 47 0.61 6.49 4.00
N PRO A 48 -0.56 6.23 3.39
CA PRO A 48 -0.80 5.01 2.61
C PRO A 48 0.26 4.72 1.54
N TRP A 49 0.79 5.76 0.90
CA TRP A 49 1.84 5.66 -0.13
C TRP A 49 3.27 5.52 0.40
N ASP A 50 3.44 5.43 1.72
CA ASP A 50 4.71 5.09 2.35
C ASP A 50 4.92 3.58 2.47
N ILE A 51 3.90 2.78 2.13
CA ILE A 51 4.02 1.33 2.00
C ILE A 51 4.82 1.01 0.71
N GLU A 52 5.91 0.26 0.87
CA GLU A 52 6.75 -0.26 -0.21
C GLU A 52 6.68 -1.78 -0.21
N ILE A 53 6.12 -2.37 -1.27
CA ILE A 53 6.12 -3.83 -1.44
C ILE A 53 7.52 -4.25 -1.89
N VAL A 54 8.23 -5.00 -1.05
CA VAL A 54 9.62 -5.42 -1.29
C VAL A 54 9.76 -6.91 -1.62
N ALA A 55 8.74 -7.70 -1.35
CA ALA A 55 8.71 -9.13 -1.65
C ALA A 55 7.28 -9.66 -1.73
N ALA A 56 7.08 -10.72 -2.50
CA ALA A 56 5.82 -11.45 -2.58
C ALA A 56 6.07 -12.95 -2.83
N TRP A 57 5.23 -13.80 -2.25
CA TRP A 57 5.23 -15.25 -2.49
C TRP A 57 3.81 -15.76 -2.72
N ASP A 58 3.67 -16.69 -3.66
CA ASP A 58 2.47 -17.48 -3.88
C ASP A 58 2.86 -18.94 -4.22
N ILE A 59 1.92 -19.86 -4.03
CA ILE A 59 2.06 -21.28 -4.42
C ILE A 59 1.44 -21.56 -5.80
N ASP A 60 0.67 -20.60 -6.31
CA ASP A 60 0.01 -20.71 -7.59
C ASP A 60 1.03 -20.80 -8.72
N ALA A 61 0.79 -21.75 -9.62
CA ALA A 61 1.66 -22.03 -10.75
C ALA A 61 1.32 -21.22 -12.01
N ARG A 62 0.20 -20.49 -11.99
CA ARG A 62 -0.27 -19.65 -13.10
C ARG A 62 0.68 -18.49 -13.42
#